data_AF-A0AAN7B4J1-F1
#
_entry.id   AF-A0AAN7B4J1-F1
#
_cell.length_a   1.000
_cell.length_b   1.000
_cell.length_c   1.000
_cell.angle_alpha   90.00
_cell.angle_beta   90.00
_cell.angle_gamma   90.00
#
_symmetry.space_group_name_H-M   'P 1'
#
loop_
_entity.id
_entity.type
_entity.pdbx_description
1 polymer ?
#
loop_
_entity_poly.entity_id
_entity_poly.type
_entity_poly.pdbx_seq_one_letter_code
_entity_poly.pdbx_strand_id
1 'polypeptide(L)'
;PPAQKSISFDHVYQNGQPQYKHIIVEYPTNSCKYYILKCEEHGVHFNLNPLVGAAKHLHSTQHGNLSKERAQAVELLGYNIFDCDENKMQQNNQMVSDAFQNGYKPFNLNRLTKAERKNLNLPGDASPTATPPKATPTPNLAHRGSTREASQKLFVGITHPVPGELYLGYWPNEKRNYAVAMLPFGDLRVAGVQGTLEGTGLLDPSRVPKCYVYDRARNVWDWA
;
A
#
# COMPACT_ATOMS: atom_id res chain seq x y z
N PRO A 1 3.95 -27.12 7.43
CA PRO A 1 4.11 -26.09 6.36
C PRO A 1 2.94 -26.15 5.37
N PRO A 2 2.33 -25.01 5.00
CA PRO A 2 1.35 -24.97 3.91
C PRO A 2 2.01 -25.41 2.60
N ALA A 3 1.28 -26.13 1.75
CA ALA A 3 1.78 -26.56 0.45
C ALA A 3 2.04 -25.33 -0.44
N GLN A 4 3.23 -25.28 -1.07
CA GLN A 4 3.58 -24.19 -1.97
C GLN A 4 2.70 -24.27 -3.22
N LYS A 5 1.96 -23.19 -3.49
CA LYS A 5 1.07 -23.09 -4.66
C LYS A 5 1.91 -22.91 -5.93
N SER A 6 1.51 -23.54 -7.02
CA SER A 6 2.21 -23.49 -8.31
C SER A 6 1.27 -23.16 -9.45
N ILE A 7 1.80 -22.51 -10.50
CA ILE A 7 1.08 -22.08 -11.70
C ILE A 7 2.04 -22.08 -12.90
N SER A 8 1.54 -22.24 -14.13
CA SER A 8 2.38 -22.09 -15.33
C SER A 8 2.46 -20.63 -15.77
N PHE A 9 3.52 -20.28 -16.49
CA PHE A 9 3.71 -18.96 -17.08
C PHE A 9 2.58 -18.65 -18.06
N ASP A 10 2.18 -19.60 -18.89
CA ASP A 10 1.10 -19.41 -19.86
C ASP A 10 -0.23 -19.08 -19.16
N HIS A 11 -0.49 -19.67 -17.99
CA HIS A 11 -1.68 -19.33 -17.21
C HIS A 11 -1.60 -17.91 -16.62
N VAL A 12 -0.41 -17.40 -16.30
CA VAL A 12 -0.20 -16.03 -15.82
C VAL A 12 -0.26 -15.02 -16.98
N TYR A 13 0.37 -15.33 -18.10
CA TYR A 13 0.57 -14.41 -19.22
C TYR A 13 -0.61 -14.37 -20.19
N GLN A 14 -1.29 -15.50 -20.44
CA GLN A 14 -2.48 -15.63 -21.29
C GLN A 14 -2.35 -14.87 -22.62
N ASN A 15 -1.26 -15.11 -23.36
CA ASN A 15 -0.95 -14.41 -24.62
C ASN A 15 -0.97 -12.87 -24.52
N GLY A 16 -0.56 -12.33 -23.36
CA GLY A 16 -0.53 -10.90 -23.09
C GLY A 16 -1.88 -10.29 -22.71
N GLN A 17 -2.94 -11.09 -22.60
CA GLN A 17 -4.30 -10.63 -22.27
C GLN A 17 -4.88 -11.31 -21.03
N PRO A 18 -4.16 -11.34 -19.88
CA PRO A 18 -4.70 -11.96 -18.70
C PRO A 18 -5.80 -11.08 -18.08
N GLN A 19 -6.82 -11.75 -17.53
CA GLN A 19 -7.91 -11.09 -16.79
C GLN A 19 -7.37 -10.21 -15.66
N TYR A 20 -6.40 -10.73 -14.89
CA TYR A 20 -5.71 -10.00 -13.84
C TYR A 20 -4.23 -9.89 -14.16
N LYS A 21 -3.70 -8.67 -14.09
CA LYS A 21 -2.31 -8.37 -14.46
C LYS A 21 -1.45 -8.37 -13.21
N HIS A 22 -0.58 -9.37 -13.11
CA HIS A 22 0.28 -9.61 -11.96
C HIS A 22 1.75 -9.33 -12.29
N ILE A 23 2.42 -8.51 -11.48
CA ILE A 23 3.88 -8.45 -11.52
C ILE A 23 4.46 -9.77 -11.01
N ILE A 24 5.36 -10.35 -11.79
CA ILE A 24 6.18 -11.51 -11.42
C ILE A 24 7.41 -10.98 -10.67
N VAL A 25 7.69 -11.55 -9.51
CA VAL A 25 8.88 -11.22 -8.72
C VAL A 25 9.76 -12.44 -8.55
N GLU A 26 11.07 -12.23 -8.60
CA GLU A 26 12.02 -13.22 -8.14
C GLU A 26 12.16 -13.14 -6.61
N TYR A 27 12.06 -14.27 -5.92
CA TYR A 27 12.26 -14.31 -4.47
C TYR A 27 12.75 -15.68 -3.94
N PRO A 28 13.79 -15.71 -3.08
CA PRO A 28 14.71 -14.62 -2.78
C PRO A 28 15.44 -14.08 -4.02
N THR A 29 16.08 -12.93 -3.91
CA THR A 29 16.84 -12.36 -5.04
C THR A 29 17.95 -13.31 -5.48
N ASN A 30 18.15 -13.47 -6.79
CA ASN A 30 19.10 -14.42 -7.40
C ASN A 30 18.83 -15.90 -7.10
N SER A 31 17.58 -16.29 -6.82
CA SER A 31 17.21 -17.68 -6.58
C SER A 31 16.68 -18.41 -7.83
N CYS A 32 16.47 -17.71 -8.94
CA CYS A 32 15.78 -18.21 -10.13
C CYS A 32 14.38 -18.78 -9.83
N LYS A 33 13.70 -18.26 -8.80
CA LYS A 33 12.33 -18.67 -8.42
C LYS A 33 11.40 -17.49 -8.56
N TYR A 34 10.36 -17.67 -9.36
CA TYR A 34 9.47 -16.59 -9.78
C TYR A 34 8.08 -16.78 -9.21
N TYR A 35 7.48 -15.68 -8.77
CA TYR A 35 6.20 -15.71 -8.08
C TYR A 35 5.29 -14.58 -8.55
N ILE A 36 4.00 -14.89 -8.68
CA ILE A 36 2.96 -13.86 -8.51
C ILE A 36 2.43 -13.92 -7.07
N LEU A 37 1.94 -12.80 -6.56
CA LEU A 37 1.25 -12.76 -5.27
C LEU A 37 -0.20 -12.32 -5.47
N LYS A 38 -1.12 -13.02 -4.80
CA LYS A 38 -2.55 -12.67 -4.70
C LYS A 38 -3.14 -13.30 -3.44
N CYS A 39 -4.19 -12.69 -2.90
CA CYS A 39 -5.00 -13.29 -1.84
C CYS A 39 -6.35 -13.74 -2.42
N GLU A 40 -6.57 -15.05 -2.46
CA GLU A 40 -7.82 -15.63 -2.96
C GLU A 40 -8.93 -15.51 -1.93
N GLU A 41 -8.64 -15.69 -0.64
CA GLU A 41 -9.62 -15.56 0.46
C GLU A 41 -10.31 -14.19 0.44
N HIS A 42 -9.56 -13.13 0.13
CA HIS A 42 -10.06 -11.76 0.13
C HIS A 42 -10.19 -11.15 -1.26
N GLY A 43 -9.98 -11.92 -2.34
CA GLY A 43 -10.04 -11.42 -3.72
C GLY A 43 -9.18 -10.18 -3.97
N VAL A 44 -7.94 -10.17 -3.44
CA VAL A 44 -7.00 -9.04 -3.55
C VAL A 44 -5.87 -9.37 -4.52
N HIS A 45 -5.76 -8.55 -5.56
CA HIS A 45 -4.63 -8.52 -6.48
C HIS A 45 -3.80 -7.27 -6.19
N PHE A 46 -2.48 -7.40 -6.19
CA PHE A 46 -1.58 -6.32 -5.76
C PHE A 46 -1.14 -5.42 -6.92
N ASN A 47 -0.75 -4.19 -6.57
CA ASN A 47 -0.16 -3.22 -7.49
C ASN A 47 1.29 -3.61 -7.88
N LEU A 48 2.02 -2.70 -8.54
CA LEU A 48 3.41 -2.84 -8.99
C LEU A 48 4.43 -3.31 -7.93
N ASN A 49 4.10 -3.21 -6.64
CA ASN A 49 4.94 -3.67 -5.53
C ASN A 49 4.26 -4.84 -4.78
N PRO A 50 4.16 -6.04 -5.38
CA PRO A 50 3.36 -7.13 -4.84
C PRO A 50 3.88 -7.67 -3.50
N LEU A 51 5.20 -7.73 -3.29
CA LEU A 51 5.78 -8.18 -2.02
C LEU A 51 5.36 -7.27 -0.85
N VAL A 52 5.44 -5.95 -1.04
CA VAL A 52 5.07 -4.96 -0.02
C VAL A 52 3.55 -4.93 0.18
N GLY A 53 2.79 -5.01 -0.92
CA GLY A 53 1.32 -5.06 -0.87
C GLY A 53 0.81 -6.28 -0.12
N ALA A 54 1.37 -7.45 -0.42
CA ALA A 54 1.04 -8.71 0.23
C ALA A 54 1.40 -8.70 1.72
N ALA A 55 2.60 -8.27 2.09
CA ALA A 55 3.01 -8.15 3.49
C ALA A 55 2.10 -7.21 4.30
N LYS A 56 1.73 -6.05 3.72
CA LYS A 56 0.79 -5.13 4.36
C LYS A 56 -0.61 -5.73 4.50
N HIS A 57 -1.05 -6.51 3.52
CA HIS A 57 -2.35 -7.18 3.55
C HIS A 57 -2.40 -8.29 4.60
N LEU A 58 -1.35 -9.11 4.73
CA LEU A 58 -1.23 -10.10 5.80
C LEU A 58 -1.23 -9.45 7.18
N HIS A 59 -0.64 -8.25 7.29
CA HIS A 59 -0.70 -7.45 8.51
C HIS A 59 -2.04 -6.71 8.73
N SER A 60 -3.10 -7.08 8.02
CA SER A 60 -4.44 -6.55 8.29
C SER A 60 -5.18 -7.43 9.28
N THR A 61 -6.27 -6.90 9.85
CA THR A 61 -7.16 -7.65 10.74
C THR A 61 -7.80 -8.85 10.05
N GLN A 62 -7.92 -8.84 8.72
CA GLN A 62 -8.45 -9.96 7.92
C GLN A 62 -7.58 -11.21 8.01
N HIS A 63 -6.29 -11.04 8.31
CA HIS A 63 -5.35 -12.14 8.53
C HIS A 63 -4.76 -12.11 9.95
N GLY A 64 -5.46 -11.53 10.93
CA GLY A 64 -5.00 -11.56 12.33
C GLY A 64 -3.70 -10.79 12.61
N ASN A 65 -3.35 -9.80 11.78
CA ASN A 65 -2.13 -9.00 11.90
C ASN A 65 -0.83 -9.83 11.86
N LEU A 66 -0.72 -10.76 10.90
CA LEU A 66 0.51 -11.53 10.65
C LEU A 66 1.74 -10.64 10.38
N SER A 67 2.93 -11.24 10.30
CA SER A 67 4.18 -10.52 10.08
C SER A 67 4.16 -9.73 8.78
N LYS A 68 4.90 -8.61 8.77
CA LYS A 68 5.15 -7.80 7.56
C LYS A 68 6.35 -8.30 6.76
N GLU A 69 6.85 -9.49 7.07
CA GLU A 69 7.98 -10.08 6.38
C GLU A 69 7.61 -10.53 4.96
N ARG A 70 8.51 -10.23 4.01
CA ARG A 70 8.34 -10.62 2.61
C ARG A 70 8.37 -12.14 2.42
N ALA A 71 9.17 -12.84 3.22
CA ALA A 71 9.23 -14.31 3.21
C ALA A 71 7.86 -14.91 3.52
N GLN A 72 7.21 -14.45 4.60
CA GLN A 72 5.87 -14.89 4.96
C GLN A 72 4.82 -14.52 3.89
N ALA A 73 4.97 -13.35 3.24
CA ALA A 73 4.11 -12.98 2.12
C ALA A 73 4.21 -13.94 0.93
N VAL A 74 5.43 -14.36 0.57
CA VAL A 74 5.64 -15.35 -0.51
C VAL A 74 5.15 -16.73 -0.10
N GLU A 75 5.37 -17.13 1.16
CA GLU A 75 4.92 -18.43 1.67
C GLU A 75 3.39 -18.56 1.63
N LEU A 76 2.65 -17.54 2.08
CA LEU A 76 1.20 -17.62 2.21
C LEU A 76 0.45 -17.21 0.93
N LEU A 77 0.93 -16.19 0.23
CA LEU A 77 0.21 -15.57 -0.90
C LEU A 77 0.90 -15.78 -2.25
N GLY A 78 2.10 -16.36 -2.27
CA GLY A 78 2.85 -16.63 -3.49
C GLY A 78 2.35 -17.84 -4.26
N TYR A 79 2.38 -17.74 -5.58
CA TYR A 79 2.21 -18.85 -6.52
C TYR A 79 3.51 -18.95 -7.32
N ASN A 80 4.23 -20.06 -7.14
CA ASN A 80 5.46 -20.36 -7.87
C ASN A 80 5.14 -20.60 -9.35
N ILE A 81 5.83 -19.89 -10.24
CA ILE A 81 5.71 -20.06 -11.68
C ILE A 81 6.79 -21.04 -12.13
N PHE A 82 6.42 -22.32 -12.24
CA PHE A 82 7.40 -23.42 -12.32
C PHE A 82 8.19 -23.48 -13.64
N ASP A 83 7.68 -22.84 -14.70
CA ASP A 83 8.24 -22.77 -16.06
C ASP A 83 8.58 -21.33 -16.48
N CYS A 84 8.90 -20.47 -15.50
CA CYS A 84 9.31 -19.08 -15.71
C CYS A 84 10.83 -18.92 -15.60
N ASP A 85 11.35 -17.99 -16.41
CA ASP A 85 12.73 -17.54 -16.42
C ASP A 85 12.77 -15.99 -16.43
N GLU A 86 13.98 -15.42 -16.43
CA GLU A 86 14.15 -13.97 -16.39
C GLU A 86 13.53 -13.28 -17.61
N ASN A 87 13.63 -13.86 -18.81
CA ASN A 87 13.08 -13.27 -20.03
C ASN A 87 11.55 -13.24 -19.98
N LYS A 88 10.94 -14.35 -19.55
CA LYS A 88 9.48 -14.46 -19.34
C LYS A 88 8.99 -13.49 -18.26
N MET A 89 9.71 -13.37 -17.16
CA MET A 89 9.41 -12.40 -16.11
C MET A 89 9.44 -10.97 -16.67
N GLN A 90 10.51 -10.59 -17.37
CA GLN A 90 10.66 -9.26 -17.97
C GLN A 90 9.55 -8.97 -18.99
N GLN A 91 9.26 -9.93 -19.88
CA GLN A 91 8.19 -9.83 -20.88
C GLN A 91 6.82 -9.57 -20.22
N ASN A 92 6.45 -10.36 -19.21
CA ASN A 92 5.21 -10.16 -18.48
C ASN A 92 5.20 -8.79 -17.78
N ASN A 93 6.27 -8.46 -17.05
CA ASN A 93 6.32 -7.25 -16.24
C ASN A 93 6.30 -5.97 -17.08
N GLN A 94 6.83 -6.00 -18.30
CA GLN A 94 6.69 -4.91 -19.25
C GLN A 94 5.22 -4.71 -19.62
N MET A 95 4.52 -5.76 -20.06
CA MET A 95 3.09 -5.70 -20.39
C MET A 95 2.24 -5.19 -19.21
N VAL A 96 2.52 -5.67 -18.00
CA VAL A 96 1.82 -5.21 -16.81
C VAL A 96 2.11 -3.73 -16.55
N SER A 97 3.37 -3.30 -16.60
CA SER A 97 3.74 -1.90 -16.40
C SER A 97 3.05 -0.97 -17.39
N ASP A 98 3.01 -1.34 -18.68
CA ASP A 98 2.30 -0.58 -19.71
C ASP A 98 0.80 -0.48 -19.42
N ALA A 99 0.18 -1.57 -18.95
CA ALA A 99 -1.22 -1.54 -18.57
C ALA A 99 -1.49 -0.58 -17.41
N PHE A 100 -0.64 -0.55 -16.38
CA PHE A 100 -0.76 0.39 -15.26
C PHE A 100 -0.59 1.85 -15.72
N GLN A 101 0.36 2.12 -16.63
CA GLN A 101 0.52 3.44 -17.24
C GLN A 101 -0.73 3.86 -18.03
N ASN A 102 -1.39 2.91 -18.68
CA ASN A 102 -2.67 3.10 -19.38
C ASN A 102 -3.90 3.05 -18.45
N GLY A 103 -3.71 3.16 -17.13
CA GLY A 103 -4.80 3.33 -16.17
C GLY A 103 -5.41 2.04 -15.61
N TYR A 104 -4.80 0.87 -15.86
CA TYR A 104 -5.23 -0.37 -15.22
C TYR A 104 -5.18 -0.25 -13.69
N LYS A 105 -6.26 -0.70 -13.04
CA LYS A 105 -6.36 -0.80 -11.58
C LYS A 105 -6.57 -2.27 -11.20
N PRO A 106 -5.70 -2.87 -10.37
CA PRO A 106 -5.88 -4.23 -9.90
C PRO A 106 -7.20 -4.42 -9.18
N PHE A 107 -7.78 -5.59 -9.40
CA PHE A 107 -8.99 -5.99 -8.71
C PHE A 107 -8.72 -6.15 -7.22
N ASN A 108 -9.60 -5.57 -6.41
CA ASN A 108 -9.56 -5.69 -4.97
C ASN A 108 -10.98 -5.71 -4.45
N LEU A 109 -11.42 -6.89 -4.00
CA LEU A 109 -12.78 -7.08 -3.51
C LEU A 109 -13.11 -6.16 -2.32
N ASN A 110 -12.12 -5.79 -1.49
CA ASN A 110 -12.33 -4.86 -0.37
C ASN A 110 -12.69 -3.44 -0.83
N ARG A 111 -12.39 -3.05 -2.07
CA ARG A 111 -12.69 -1.73 -2.63
C ARG A 111 -14.05 -1.63 -3.32
N LEU A 112 -14.75 -2.75 -3.51
CA LEU A 112 -16.06 -2.74 -4.15
C LEU A 112 -17.14 -2.12 -3.24
N THR A 113 -18.07 -1.43 -3.86
CA THR A 113 -19.33 -0.96 -3.27
C THR A 113 -20.31 -2.12 -3.11
N LYS A 114 -21.38 -1.91 -2.32
CA LYS A 114 -22.45 -2.91 -2.16
C LYS A 114 -23.14 -3.26 -3.48
N ALA A 115 -23.31 -2.27 -4.36
CA ALA A 115 -23.90 -2.46 -5.69
C ALA A 115 -23.00 -3.33 -6.58
N GLU A 116 -21.69 -3.02 -6.63
CA GLU A 116 -20.72 -3.80 -7.41
C GLU A 116 -20.62 -5.25 -6.93
N ARG A 117 -20.62 -5.50 -5.61
CA ARG A 117 -20.65 -6.87 -5.07
C ARG A 117 -21.90 -7.64 -5.49
N LYS A 118 -23.07 -6.98 -5.46
CA LYS A 118 -24.34 -7.59 -5.91
C LYS A 118 -24.29 -7.95 -7.40
N ASN A 119 -23.70 -7.07 -8.23
CA ASN A 119 -23.55 -7.34 -9.67
C ASN A 119 -22.65 -8.53 -9.97
N LEU A 120 -21.69 -8.84 -9.10
CA LEU A 120 -20.82 -10.01 -9.21
C LEU A 120 -21.43 -11.29 -8.60
N ASN A 121 -22.70 -11.25 -8.17
CA ASN A 121 -23.37 -12.34 -7.45
C ASN A 121 -22.57 -12.85 -6.23
N LEU A 122 -21.75 -11.98 -5.62
CA LEU A 122 -21.00 -12.33 -4.42
C LEU A 122 -21.95 -12.29 -3.22
N PRO A 123 -21.88 -13.27 -2.31
CA PRO A 123 -22.71 -13.29 -1.11
C PRO A 123 -22.55 -11.96 -0.38
N GLY A 124 -23.66 -11.26 -0.21
CA GLY A 124 -23.68 -9.99 0.49
C GLY A 124 -23.91 -10.22 1.97
N ASP A 125 -23.02 -10.90 2.69
CA ASP A 125 -23.25 -11.11 4.13
C ASP A 125 -22.00 -11.07 5.02
N ALA A 126 -22.26 -10.48 6.20
CA ALA A 126 -21.53 -10.51 7.45
C ALA A 126 -20.11 -9.91 7.47
N SER A 127 -20.02 -8.63 7.87
CA SER A 127 -18.98 -8.29 8.86
C SER A 127 -19.16 -9.22 10.07
N PRO A 128 -18.13 -9.93 10.54
CA PRO A 128 -18.18 -10.58 11.83
C PRO A 128 -17.99 -9.50 12.90
N THR A 129 -19.04 -8.72 13.15
CA THR A 129 -19.15 -7.96 14.40
C THR A 129 -20.39 -8.48 15.12
N ALA A 130 -20.23 -9.64 15.75
CA ALA A 130 -21.12 -10.04 16.83
C ALA A 130 -21.09 -8.93 17.88
N THR A 131 -22.14 -8.12 17.92
CA THR A 131 -22.42 -7.20 19.03
C THR A 131 -23.72 -7.70 19.67
N PRO A 132 -23.77 -7.93 21.00
CA PRO A 132 -25.02 -8.33 21.66
C PRO A 132 -26.08 -7.20 21.63
N PRO A 133 -27.37 -7.53 21.81
CA PRO A 133 -28.51 -6.74 21.34
C PRO A 133 -28.93 -5.58 22.25
N LYS A 134 -29.55 -4.59 21.59
CA LYS A 134 -30.24 -3.38 22.10
C LYS A 134 -31.31 -3.65 23.17
N ALA A 135 -31.49 -2.66 24.04
CA ALA A 135 -32.80 -2.31 24.61
C ALA A 135 -33.40 -1.08 23.89
N THR A 136 -34.72 -1.08 23.76
CA THR A 136 -35.66 -0.45 22.81
C THR A 136 -36.28 0.88 23.37
N PRO A 137 -37.41 1.46 22.84
CA PRO A 137 -37.60 2.24 21.60
C PRO A 137 -38.34 3.61 21.80
N THR A 138 -38.36 4.53 20.80
CA THR A 138 -39.52 5.14 20.07
C THR A 138 -39.26 6.63 19.73
N PRO A 139 -40.08 7.36 18.91
CA PRO A 139 -40.42 7.10 17.51
C PRO A 139 -40.26 8.35 16.58
N ASN A 140 -40.10 8.07 15.26
CA ASN A 140 -40.44 8.86 14.05
C ASN A 140 -40.23 10.38 13.97
N LEU A 141 -39.50 10.83 12.92
CA LEU A 141 -40.08 11.63 11.81
C LEU A 141 -39.07 11.91 10.67
N ALA A 142 -39.56 11.65 9.45
CA ALA A 142 -39.26 12.29 8.16
C ALA A 142 -37.86 12.15 7.51
N HIS A 143 -37.87 11.43 6.38
CA HIS A 143 -36.95 11.58 5.26
C HIS A 143 -36.84 13.03 4.76
N ARG A 144 -35.61 13.54 4.61
CA ARG A 144 -35.22 14.40 3.49
C ARG A 144 -33.74 14.21 3.16
N GLY A 145 -33.46 14.25 1.86
CA GLY A 145 -32.29 13.63 1.24
C GLY A 145 -30.94 14.14 1.72
N SER A 146 -30.04 13.20 1.98
CA SER A 146 -28.62 13.46 2.11
C SER A 146 -27.99 13.36 0.73
N THR A 147 -27.65 14.51 0.16
CA THR A 147 -26.54 14.61 -0.80
C THR A 147 -25.32 13.95 -0.16
N ARG A 148 -24.92 12.79 -0.69
CA ARG A 148 -23.68 12.13 -0.28
C ARG A 148 -22.50 12.88 -0.91
N GLU A 149 -22.08 13.94 -0.22
CA GLU A 149 -20.70 14.40 -0.32
C GLU A 149 -19.80 13.22 0.04
N ALA A 150 -18.86 12.92 -0.87
CA ALA A 150 -17.88 11.88 -0.67
C ALA A 150 -17.17 12.15 0.66
N SER A 151 -17.33 11.26 1.65
CA SER A 151 -16.45 11.21 2.81
C SER A 151 -15.07 10.77 2.30
N GLN A 152 -14.32 11.73 1.75
CA GLN A 152 -12.88 11.69 1.80
C GLN A 152 -12.56 11.48 3.27
N LYS A 153 -11.95 10.34 3.61
CA LYS A 153 -11.36 10.18 4.94
C LYS A 153 -10.40 11.36 5.08
N LEU A 154 -10.83 12.38 5.83
CA LEU A 154 -10.02 13.54 6.14
C LEU A 154 -8.74 12.98 6.74
N PHE A 155 -7.61 13.30 6.12
CA PHE A 155 -6.32 13.02 6.70
C PHE A 155 -6.28 13.75 8.05
N VAL A 156 -6.39 12.99 9.14
CA VAL A 156 -6.25 13.53 10.49
C VAL A 156 -4.77 13.50 10.82
N GLY A 157 -4.06 14.50 10.32
CA GLY A 157 -2.65 14.69 10.55
C GLY A 157 -2.26 16.13 10.26
N ILE A 158 -1.08 16.53 10.71
CA ILE A 158 -0.57 17.88 10.49
C ILE A 158 -0.09 17.98 9.05
N THR A 159 -0.75 18.84 8.26
CA THR A 159 -0.43 19.06 6.83
C THR A 159 0.55 20.20 6.61
N HIS A 160 0.65 21.12 7.57
CA HIS A 160 1.53 22.29 7.52
C HIS A 160 2.28 22.40 8.85
N PRO A 161 3.27 21.53 9.08
CA PRO A 161 4.03 21.58 10.32
C PRO A 161 4.92 22.84 10.34
N VAL A 162 5.07 23.41 11.52
CA VAL A 162 5.85 24.61 11.81
C VAL A 162 7.28 24.19 12.16
N PRO A 163 8.32 24.77 11.52
CA PRO A 163 9.69 24.49 11.88
C PRO A 163 9.98 24.80 13.36
N GLY A 164 10.68 23.88 14.04
CA GLY A 164 11.05 24.01 15.45
C GLY A 164 10.01 23.53 16.46
N GLU A 165 8.75 23.36 16.07
CA GLU A 165 7.71 22.80 16.93
C GLU A 165 7.84 21.29 17.07
N LEU A 166 7.43 20.77 18.24
CA LEU A 166 7.45 19.34 18.54
C LEU A 166 6.13 18.68 18.19
N TYR A 167 6.25 17.56 17.50
CA TYR A 167 5.14 16.74 17.05
C TYR A 167 5.29 15.31 17.55
N LEU A 168 4.16 14.63 17.68
CA LEU A 168 4.15 13.20 17.97
C LEU A 168 4.15 12.43 16.65
N GLY A 169 5.30 11.86 16.30
CA GLY A 169 5.48 11.04 15.11
C GLY A 169 5.38 9.57 15.46
N TYR A 170 4.49 8.85 14.81
CA TYR A 170 4.42 7.39 14.96
C TYR A 170 5.35 6.73 13.93
N TRP A 171 6.37 6.00 14.40
CA TRP A 171 7.26 5.22 13.53
C TRP A 171 6.74 3.78 13.38
N PRO A 172 6.22 3.37 12.22
CA PRO A 172 5.52 2.10 12.09
C PRO A 172 6.42 0.87 12.22
N ASN A 173 7.72 1.01 11.92
CA ASN A 173 8.67 -0.09 12.00
C ASN A 173 8.98 -0.47 13.47
N GLU A 174 9.02 0.52 14.36
CA GLU A 174 9.31 0.32 15.79
C GLU A 174 8.04 0.32 16.64
N LYS A 175 6.87 0.56 16.02
CA LYS A 175 5.55 0.69 16.68
C LYS A 175 5.61 1.64 17.88
N ARG A 176 6.40 2.70 17.75
CA ARG A 176 6.71 3.62 18.84
C ARG A 176 6.47 5.05 18.39
N ASN A 177 6.04 5.87 19.33
CA ASN A 177 5.91 7.31 19.11
C ASN A 177 7.23 7.99 19.45
N TYR A 178 7.64 8.92 18.61
CA TYR A 178 8.82 9.75 18.76
C TYR A 178 8.37 11.20 18.84
N ALA A 179 9.05 11.97 19.68
CA ALA A 179 9.03 13.43 19.53
C ALA A 179 9.82 13.76 18.26
N VAL A 180 9.18 14.41 17.30
CA VAL A 180 9.76 14.84 16.03
C VAL A 180 9.59 16.33 15.88
N ALA A 181 10.66 17.03 15.52
CA ALA A 181 10.61 18.43 15.15
C ALA A 181 10.84 18.57 13.65
N MET A 182 10.11 19.47 13.00
CA MET A 182 10.44 19.85 11.63
C MET A 182 11.66 20.77 11.65
N LEU A 183 12.71 20.38 10.93
CA LEU A 183 13.88 21.23 10.76
C LEU A 183 13.59 22.31 9.69
N PRO A 184 13.93 23.57 9.94
CA PRO A 184 13.89 24.60 8.89
C PRO A 184 15.01 24.34 7.88
N PHE A 185 14.83 24.85 6.66
CA PHE A 185 15.87 24.77 5.62
C PHE A 185 17.09 25.67 5.91
N GLY A 186 16.93 26.69 6.76
CA GLY A 186 17.98 27.63 7.15
C GLY A 186 18.61 27.30 8.51
N ASP A 187 18.61 28.28 9.40
CA ASP A 187 19.15 28.18 10.76
C ASP A 187 18.34 27.24 11.64
N LEU A 188 18.99 26.22 12.20
CA LEU A 188 18.36 25.18 13.00
C LEU A 188 18.12 25.58 14.46
N ARG A 189 18.55 26.78 14.89
CA ARG A 189 18.42 27.23 16.29
C ARG A 189 16.97 27.22 16.79
N VAL A 190 16.02 27.47 15.90
CA VAL A 190 14.57 27.38 16.19
C VAL A 190 14.11 25.97 16.55
N ALA A 191 14.84 24.93 16.13
CA ALA A 191 14.62 23.54 16.52
C ALA A 191 15.55 23.09 17.67
N GLY A 192 16.25 24.02 18.32
CA GLY A 192 17.18 23.73 19.41
C GLY A 192 18.52 23.11 18.97
N VAL A 193 18.81 23.12 17.66
CA VAL A 193 20.04 22.56 17.08
C VAL A 193 20.92 23.70 16.57
N GLN A 194 22.23 23.62 16.77
CA GLN A 194 23.15 24.64 16.24
C GLN A 194 23.50 24.37 14.76
N GLY A 195 23.67 25.43 13.98
CA GLY A 195 24.08 25.35 12.57
C GLY A 195 22.92 25.46 11.58
N THR A 196 23.18 25.06 10.34
CA THR A 196 22.19 25.08 9.23
C THR A 196 21.90 23.67 8.75
N LEU A 197 20.75 23.47 8.08
CA LEU A 197 20.40 22.16 7.51
C LEU A 197 21.45 21.66 6.51
N GLU A 198 22.01 22.57 5.70
CA GLU A 198 23.11 22.27 4.77
C GLU A 198 24.35 21.73 5.50
N GLY A 199 24.69 22.31 6.65
CA GLY A 199 25.82 21.88 7.48
C GLY A 199 25.65 20.50 8.12
N THR A 200 24.46 19.91 8.10
CA THR A 200 24.20 18.57 8.68
C THR A 200 24.60 17.41 7.76
N GLY A 201 24.82 17.67 6.47
CA GLY A 201 25.03 16.63 5.46
C GLY A 201 23.78 15.81 5.10
N LEU A 202 22.60 16.15 5.63
CA LEU A 202 21.33 15.50 5.28
C LEU A 202 20.85 15.83 3.87
N LEU A 203 21.34 16.93 3.29
CA LEU A 203 21.04 17.38 1.92
C LEU A 203 22.00 16.81 0.86
N ASP A 204 22.79 15.79 1.20
CA ASP A 204 23.60 15.05 0.24
C ASP A 204 22.69 14.46 -0.86
N PRO A 205 22.90 14.81 -2.14
CA PRO A 205 22.07 14.32 -3.26
C PRO A 205 21.96 12.79 -3.35
N SER A 206 22.92 12.04 -2.81
CA SER A 206 22.89 10.58 -2.78
C SER A 206 21.98 10.00 -1.68
N ARG A 207 21.60 10.81 -0.69
CA ARG A 207 20.83 10.41 0.52
C ARG A 207 19.46 11.07 0.59
N VAL A 208 19.25 12.16 -0.13
CA VAL A 208 17.97 12.88 -0.18
C VAL A 208 16.90 12.01 -0.87
N PRO A 209 15.74 11.78 -0.23
CA PRO A 209 14.65 11.03 -0.85
C PRO A 209 14.12 11.72 -2.12
N LYS A 210 13.67 10.94 -3.12
CA LYS A 210 13.15 11.44 -4.41
C LYS A 210 11.94 12.38 -4.31
N CYS A 211 11.27 12.43 -3.15
CA CYS A 211 10.17 13.33 -2.88
C CYS A 211 10.61 14.74 -2.47
N TYR A 212 11.91 15.03 -2.43
CA TYR A 212 12.45 16.37 -2.25
C TYR A 212 12.96 16.91 -3.58
N VAL A 213 12.58 18.15 -3.90
CA VAL A 213 13.00 18.87 -5.09
C VAL A 213 13.73 20.12 -4.63
N TYR A 214 14.86 20.39 -5.27
CA TYR A 214 15.57 21.64 -5.05
C TYR A 214 14.98 22.74 -5.94
N ASP A 215 14.29 23.71 -5.33
CA ASP A 215 13.84 24.92 -6.02
C ASP A 215 15.02 25.88 -6.15
N ARG A 216 15.61 25.92 -7.36
CA ARG A 216 16.73 26.81 -7.69
C ARG A 216 16.36 28.29 -7.67
N ALA A 217 15.10 28.65 -7.89
CA ALA A 217 14.66 30.04 -7.94
C ALA A 217 14.53 30.63 -6.53
N ARG A 218 14.15 29.79 -5.54
CA ARG A 218 14.03 30.17 -4.13
C ARG A 218 15.23 29.76 -3.29
N ASN A 219 16.16 28.99 -3.86
CA ASN A 219 17.33 28.43 -3.20
C ASN A 219 16.95 27.63 -1.94
N VAL A 220 15.87 26.85 -2.03
CA VAL A 220 15.36 26.01 -0.94
C VAL A 220 15.01 24.62 -1.46
N TRP A 221 15.12 23.62 -0.59
CA TRP A 221 14.54 22.32 -0.83
C TRP A 221 13.05 22.36 -0.48
N ASP A 222 12.20 21.73 -1.29
CA ASP A 222 10.77 21.61 -1.04
C ASP A 222 10.31 20.17 -1.31
N TRP A 223 9.10 19.82 -0.89
CA TRP A 223 8.49 18.53 -1.22
C TRP A 223 7.87 18.57 -2.63
N ALA A 224 7.97 17.46 -3.36
CA ALA A 224 7.41 17.26 -4.70
C ALA A 224 5.92 16.95 -4.69
#